data_AF-A0A7C5J2S9-F1
#
_entry.id   AF-A0A7C5J2S9-F1
#
_cell.length_a   1.000
_cell.length_b   1.000
_cell.length_c   1.000
_cell.angle_alpha   90.00
_cell.angle_beta   90.00
_cell.angle_gamma   90.00
#
_symmetry.space_group_name_H-M   'P 1'
#
loop_
_entity.id
_entity.type
_entity.pdbx_description
1 polymer ?
#
loop_
_entity_poly.entity_id
_entity_poly.type
_entity_poly.pdbx_seq_one_letter_code
_entity_poly.pdbx_strand_id
1 'polypeptide(L)'
;VHCAERGKRICTETEWTMACEGPERKPFPYGYLRDATKCHGDRPWDHPDTRKFIERDPHELERLWQGVKSGSQPDCVSDYGVHDMPANADELAASETYGKGPKSDFDNVTTGGPWYEGVRNQCRPKIYSHDESFAYYYLSWRCCAEPDGKPTDPRAPKQIKRGWDWDKVVYRAKHSWKLPLNSKVPGDEGYNSAGTDRPIVPRKDEP
;
A
#
# COMPACT_ATOMS: atom_id res chain seq x y z
N VAL A 1 2.59 -10.85 3.84
CA VAL A 1 1.91 -12.07 4.34
C VAL A 1 0.61 -12.32 3.60
N HIS A 2 -0.34 -11.38 3.56
CA HIS A 2 -1.64 -11.55 2.86
C HIS A 2 -1.56 -11.99 1.39
N CYS A 3 -0.60 -11.48 0.61
CA CYS A 3 -0.40 -11.93 -0.77
C CYS A 3 0.09 -13.39 -0.83
N ALA A 4 0.95 -13.80 0.09
CA ALA A 4 1.54 -15.14 0.12
C ALA A 4 0.47 -16.22 0.36
N GLU A 5 -0.51 -15.93 1.23
CA GLU A 5 -1.69 -16.80 1.47
C GLU A 5 -2.52 -17.04 0.21
N ARG A 6 -2.36 -16.18 -0.81
CA ARG A 6 -3.03 -16.28 -2.12
C ARG A 6 -2.09 -16.80 -3.21
N GLY A 7 -0.90 -17.31 -2.86
CA GLY A 7 0.12 -17.75 -3.80
C GLY A 7 0.78 -16.61 -4.59
N LYS A 8 0.76 -15.39 -4.04
CA LYS A 8 1.22 -14.14 -4.68
C LYS A 8 2.27 -13.42 -3.83
N ARG A 9 2.79 -12.31 -4.33
CA ARG A 9 3.63 -11.36 -3.59
C ARG A 9 3.14 -9.93 -3.76
N ILE A 10 3.69 -8.99 -3.00
CA ILE A 10 3.49 -7.55 -3.28
C ILE A 10 4.14 -7.24 -4.63
N CYS A 11 3.45 -6.47 -5.48
CA CYS A 11 4.00 -6.02 -6.76
C CYS A 11 5.28 -5.21 -6.55
N THR A 12 6.27 -5.37 -7.41
CA THR A 12 7.47 -4.52 -7.36
C THR A 12 7.18 -3.09 -7.82
N GLU A 13 8.10 -2.16 -7.53
CA GLU A 13 8.06 -0.79 -8.06
C GLU A 13 7.86 -0.77 -9.58
N THR A 14 8.59 -1.62 -10.29
CA THR A 14 8.54 -1.71 -11.75
C THR A 14 7.21 -2.29 -12.23
N GLU A 15 6.75 -3.38 -11.64
CA GLU A 15 5.46 -4.00 -11.99
C GLU A 15 4.30 -3.04 -11.77
N TRP A 16 4.27 -2.38 -10.61
CA TRP A 16 3.23 -1.42 -10.28
C TRP A 16 3.22 -0.25 -11.28
N THR A 17 4.40 0.30 -11.58
CA THR A 17 4.52 1.43 -12.51
C THR A 17 4.11 1.01 -13.92
N MET A 18 4.60 -0.12 -14.41
CA MET A 18 4.24 -0.64 -15.74
C MET A 18 2.73 -0.89 -15.85
N ALA A 19 2.14 -1.52 -14.83
CA ALA A 19 0.70 -1.78 -14.80
C ALA A 19 -0.14 -0.49 -14.86
N CYS A 20 0.34 0.58 -14.23
CA CYS A 20 -0.32 1.88 -14.23
C CYS A 20 -0.16 2.61 -15.57
N GLU A 21 1.07 2.71 -16.09
CA GLU A 21 1.37 3.56 -17.24
C GLU A 21 0.89 2.96 -18.57
N GLY A 22 0.68 1.65 -18.63
CA GLY A 22 0.39 0.95 -19.87
C GLY A 22 1.60 0.86 -20.81
N PRO A 23 1.42 0.31 -22.02
CA PRO A 23 2.49 0.15 -23.01
C PRO A 23 3.06 1.49 -23.50
N GLU A 24 2.25 2.55 -23.46
CA GLU A 24 2.63 3.90 -23.92
C GLU A 24 3.31 4.76 -22.84
N ARG A 25 3.54 4.21 -21.64
CA ARG A 25 4.21 4.88 -20.52
C ARG A 25 3.52 6.20 -20.11
N LYS A 26 2.19 6.18 -20.08
CA LYS A 26 1.35 7.35 -19.75
C LYS A 26 1.55 7.75 -18.28
N PRO A 27 1.58 9.06 -17.95
CA PRO A 27 1.71 9.52 -16.56
C PRO A 27 0.49 9.19 -15.69
N PHE A 28 -0.68 9.00 -16.32
CA PHE A 28 -1.93 8.55 -15.71
C PHE A 28 -2.44 7.31 -16.45
N PRO A 29 -3.16 6.40 -15.79
CA PRO A 29 -3.68 5.18 -16.42
C PRO A 29 -4.55 5.47 -17.65
N TYR A 30 -5.23 6.61 -17.64
CA TYR A 30 -6.18 7.04 -18.67
C TYR A 30 -5.63 8.03 -19.70
N GLY A 31 -4.35 8.42 -19.66
CA GLY A 31 -3.82 9.43 -20.61
C GLY A 31 -2.64 10.27 -20.13
N TYR A 32 -2.32 11.27 -20.94
CA TYR A 32 -1.23 12.22 -20.70
C TYR A 32 -1.66 13.47 -19.92
N LEU A 33 -2.93 13.84 -19.98
CA LEU A 33 -3.48 15.00 -19.30
C LEU A 33 -4.16 14.55 -18.01
N ARG A 34 -3.83 15.21 -16.91
CA ARG A 34 -4.48 14.97 -15.62
C ARG A 34 -5.96 15.32 -15.72
N ASP A 35 -6.81 14.43 -15.23
CA ASP A 35 -8.25 14.64 -15.12
C ASP A 35 -8.73 14.15 -13.76
N ALA A 36 -9.09 15.11 -12.90
CA ALA A 36 -9.55 14.87 -11.53
C ALA A 36 -10.92 14.16 -11.48
N THR A 37 -11.63 14.08 -12.61
CA THR A 37 -12.96 13.44 -12.67
C THR A 37 -12.90 11.95 -12.96
N LYS A 38 -11.75 11.42 -13.40
CA LYS A 38 -11.61 10.00 -13.80
C LYS A 38 -11.23 9.07 -12.66
N CYS A 39 -10.24 9.46 -11.87
CA CYS A 39 -9.78 8.73 -10.69
C CYS A 39 -10.13 9.53 -9.42
N HIS A 40 -10.41 8.82 -8.33
CA HIS A 40 -10.87 9.36 -7.06
C HIS A 40 -9.75 10.10 -6.33
N GLY A 41 -9.48 11.33 -6.76
CA GLY A 41 -8.50 12.24 -6.19
C GLY A 41 -9.11 13.59 -5.85
N ASP A 42 -8.26 14.54 -5.45
CA ASP A 42 -8.62 15.93 -5.19
C ASP A 42 -9.74 16.12 -4.15
N ARG A 43 -9.83 15.21 -3.19
CA ARG A 43 -10.65 15.39 -1.99
C ARG A 43 -9.97 16.35 -1.03
N PRO A 44 -10.71 17.29 -0.42
CA PRO A 44 -10.17 18.12 0.65
C PRO A 44 -9.60 17.26 1.77
N TRP A 45 -8.52 17.73 2.39
CA TRP A 45 -7.95 17.05 3.53
C TRP A 45 -8.89 17.09 4.73
N ASP A 46 -9.06 15.96 5.38
CA ASP A 46 -9.86 15.79 6.59
C ASP A 46 -8.93 15.57 7.79
N HIS A 47 -9.09 16.40 8.80
CA HIS A 47 -8.24 16.37 9.99
C HIS A 47 -8.60 15.16 10.87
N PRO A 48 -7.64 14.28 11.18
CA PRO A 48 -7.85 13.23 12.18
C PRO A 48 -8.08 13.84 13.57
N ASP A 49 -9.00 13.25 14.34
CA ASP A 49 -8.98 13.40 15.79
C ASP A 49 -7.73 12.69 16.31
N THR A 50 -6.75 13.48 16.75
CA THR A 50 -5.43 12.99 17.16
C THR A 50 -5.50 11.88 18.20
N ARG A 51 -6.41 11.99 19.18
CA ARG A 51 -6.52 11.01 20.25
C ARG A 51 -7.07 9.70 19.72
N LYS A 52 -8.20 9.76 18.99
CA LYS A 52 -8.82 8.58 18.39
C LYS A 52 -7.90 7.90 17.37
N PHE A 53 -7.15 8.67 16.60
CA PHE A 53 -6.18 8.15 15.65
C PHE A 53 -5.04 7.38 16.34
N ILE A 54 -4.46 7.94 17.41
CA ILE A 54 -3.41 7.27 18.21
C ILE A 54 -3.96 5.99 18.87
N GLU A 55 -5.20 6.05 19.37
CA GLU A 55 -5.90 4.90 19.95
C GLU A 55 -6.38 3.86 18.91
N ARG A 56 -6.21 4.15 17.61
CA ARG A 56 -6.71 3.37 16.46
C ARG A 56 -8.20 3.06 16.59
N ASP A 57 -8.99 4.05 17.00
CA ASP A 57 -10.44 3.94 17.10
C ASP A 57 -11.04 3.53 15.73
N PRO A 58 -11.80 2.43 15.66
CA PRO A 58 -12.28 1.90 14.39
C PRO A 58 -13.25 2.85 13.68
N HIS A 59 -14.05 3.62 14.43
CA HIS A 59 -14.98 4.58 13.84
C HIS A 59 -14.25 5.78 13.24
N GLU A 60 -13.19 6.27 13.88
CA GLU A 60 -12.36 7.33 13.33
C GLU A 60 -11.59 6.87 12.09
N LEU A 61 -11.01 5.66 12.12
CA LEU A 61 -10.31 5.12 10.95
C LEU A 61 -11.27 4.89 9.76
N GLU A 62 -12.49 4.42 10.03
CA GLU A 62 -13.52 4.28 9.00
C GLU A 62 -13.99 5.65 8.47
N ARG A 63 -14.17 6.65 9.34
CA ARG A 63 -14.52 8.02 8.94
C ARG A 63 -13.46 8.66 8.05
N LEU A 64 -12.19 8.43 8.39
CA LEU A 64 -11.04 8.96 7.64
C LEU A 64 -10.84 8.22 6.31
N TRP A 65 -11.28 6.97 6.18
CA TRP A 65 -11.26 6.23 4.93
C TRP A 65 -12.26 6.83 3.94
N GLN A 66 -11.76 7.44 2.87
CA GLN A 66 -12.61 7.94 1.77
C GLN A 66 -12.42 7.17 0.47
N GLY A 67 -11.59 6.13 0.47
CA GLY A 67 -11.38 5.29 -0.70
C GLY A 67 -12.67 4.59 -1.15
N VAL A 68 -12.85 4.50 -2.45
CA VAL A 68 -13.93 3.75 -3.09
C VAL A 68 -13.45 2.35 -3.47
N LYS A 69 -14.42 1.44 -3.67
CA LYS A 69 -14.14 0.05 -4.08
C LYS A 69 -13.37 0.04 -5.40
N SER A 70 -12.29 -0.77 -5.47
CA SER A 70 -11.56 -0.92 -6.73
C SER A 70 -12.46 -1.46 -7.84
N GLY A 71 -12.35 -0.88 -9.03
CA GLY A 71 -13.20 -1.11 -10.20
C GLY A 71 -14.48 -0.27 -10.24
N SER A 72 -14.78 0.53 -9.22
CA SER A 72 -15.97 1.39 -9.22
C SER A 72 -15.84 2.64 -10.10
N GLN A 73 -14.63 2.93 -10.57
CA GLN A 73 -14.32 4.08 -11.43
C GLN A 73 -13.95 3.58 -12.83
N PRO A 74 -14.92 3.53 -13.76
CA PRO A 74 -14.73 2.89 -15.05
C PRO A 74 -13.65 3.57 -15.90
N ASP A 75 -13.45 4.88 -15.71
CA ASP A 75 -12.46 5.66 -16.46
C ASP A 75 -11.07 5.68 -15.79
N CYS A 76 -10.95 5.17 -14.57
CA CYS A 76 -9.67 5.03 -13.87
C CYS A 76 -9.07 3.64 -14.10
N VAL A 77 -8.74 3.36 -15.37
CA VAL A 77 -8.23 2.04 -15.80
C VAL A 77 -7.06 2.21 -16.76
N SER A 78 -6.01 1.42 -16.59
CA SER A 78 -4.87 1.40 -17.50
C SER A 78 -5.17 0.57 -18.75
N ASP A 79 -4.31 0.65 -19.78
CA ASP A 79 -4.46 -0.17 -21.00
C ASP A 79 -4.34 -1.68 -20.72
N TYR A 80 -3.79 -2.06 -19.57
CA TYR A 80 -3.72 -3.44 -19.11
C TYR A 80 -4.96 -3.87 -18.29
N GLY A 81 -5.99 -3.01 -18.19
CA GLY A 81 -7.21 -3.30 -17.45
C GLY A 81 -7.07 -3.19 -15.93
N VAL A 82 -6.01 -2.53 -15.45
CA VAL A 82 -5.73 -2.42 -14.02
C VAL A 82 -6.35 -1.13 -13.47
N HIS A 83 -7.25 -1.27 -12.51
CA HIS A 83 -8.04 -0.17 -11.98
C HIS A 83 -7.38 0.55 -10.81
N ASP A 84 -7.76 1.82 -10.65
CA ASP A 84 -7.57 2.63 -9.44
C ASP A 84 -6.14 2.59 -8.90
N MET A 85 -5.16 2.74 -9.79
CA MET A 85 -3.75 2.70 -9.42
C MET A 85 -3.30 4.02 -8.80
N PRO A 86 -3.36 5.19 -9.48
CA PRO A 86 -3.22 6.47 -8.80
C PRO A 86 -4.56 6.99 -8.31
N ALA A 87 -4.47 7.82 -7.26
CA ALA A 87 -5.65 8.26 -6.52
C ALA A 87 -6.38 7.05 -5.89
N ASN A 88 -7.44 7.29 -5.15
CA ASN A 88 -8.17 6.29 -4.38
C ASN A 88 -7.45 5.63 -3.19
N ALA A 89 -6.22 5.18 -3.28
CA ALA A 89 -5.44 4.75 -2.11
C ALA A 89 -3.95 4.87 -2.46
N ASP A 90 -3.14 5.24 -1.47
CA ASP A 90 -1.69 5.09 -1.64
C ASP A 90 -1.35 3.62 -1.47
N GLU A 91 -0.50 3.07 -2.30
CA GLU A 91 -0.25 1.62 -2.30
C GLU A 91 1.19 1.27 -1.98
N LEU A 92 1.34 0.19 -1.20
CA LEU A 92 2.63 -0.46 -0.99
C LEU A 92 3.09 -1.19 -2.25
N ALA A 93 4.34 -0.92 -2.66
CA ALA A 93 5.06 -1.69 -3.66
C ALA A 93 6.42 -2.15 -3.11
N ALA A 94 6.88 -3.32 -3.55
CA ALA A 94 8.14 -3.90 -3.11
C ALA A 94 9.31 -3.17 -3.77
N SER A 95 10.25 -2.68 -2.96
CA SER A 95 11.32 -1.83 -3.43
C SER A 95 12.40 -2.60 -4.21
N GLU A 96 12.77 -2.05 -5.36
CA GLU A 96 13.87 -2.47 -6.22
C GLU A 96 14.99 -1.42 -6.24
N THR A 97 14.86 -0.36 -5.45
CA THR A 97 15.87 0.70 -5.33
C THR A 97 16.99 0.28 -4.39
N TYR A 98 18.17 -0.01 -4.93
CA TYR A 98 19.36 -0.36 -4.15
C TYR A 98 20.34 0.83 -4.10
N GLY A 99 20.72 1.27 -2.91
CA GLY A 99 21.60 2.43 -2.74
C GLY A 99 22.26 2.51 -1.37
N LYS A 100 23.08 3.55 -1.16
CA LYS A 100 23.68 3.89 0.13
C LYS A 100 23.03 5.17 0.66
N GLY A 101 21.81 5.06 1.19
CA GLY A 101 21.14 6.15 1.88
C GLY A 101 20.08 5.61 2.84
N PRO A 102 19.73 6.35 3.90
CA PRO A 102 18.81 5.86 4.94
C PRO A 102 17.41 5.50 4.42
N LYS A 103 17.04 5.96 3.22
CA LYS A 103 15.76 5.68 2.55
C LYS A 103 15.81 4.50 1.57
N SER A 104 16.99 3.94 1.28
CA SER A 104 17.15 2.79 0.39
C SER A 104 17.14 1.44 1.11
N ASP A 105 17.03 1.43 2.44
CA ASP A 105 17.13 0.22 3.24
C ASP A 105 15.79 -0.51 3.42
N PHE A 106 14.66 0.17 3.18
CA PHE A 106 13.33 -0.41 3.32
C PHE A 106 12.97 -1.32 2.13
N ASP A 107 12.23 -2.38 2.42
CA ASP A 107 11.72 -3.39 1.51
C ASP A 107 10.54 -2.90 0.67
N ASN A 108 9.98 -1.75 1.03
CA ASN A 108 8.81 -1.17 0.38
C ASN A 108 9.02 0.30 0.00
N VAL A 109 8.12 0.74 -0.87
CA VAL A 109 7.80 2.15 -1.13
C VAL A 109 6.29 2.33 -1.05
N THR A 110 5.82 3.56 -0.96
CA THR A 110 4.42 3.87 -1.26
C THR A 110 4.28 4.65 -2.57
N THR A 111 3.16 4.47 -3.28
CA THR A 111 2.95 5.05 -4.61
C THR A 111 1.48 5.15 -5.02
N GLY A 112 1.20 5.98 -6.02
CA GLY A 112 -0.14 6.22 -6.56
C GLY A 112 -0.84 7.39 -5.89
N GLY A 113 -0.53 7.66 -4.61
CA GLY A 113 -1.10 8.77 -3.85
C GLY A 113 -2.58 8.54 -3.49
N PRO A 114 -3.01 8.94 -2.28
CA PRO A 114 -4.38 8.72 -1.82
C PRO A 114 -5.36 9.74 -2.43
N TRP A 115 -6.63 9.68 -2.06
CA TRP A 115 -7.69 10.55 -2.55
C TRP A 115 -7.53 12.06 -2.35
N TYR A 116 -6.53 12.50 -1.58
CA TYR A 116 -6.39 13.90 -1.20
C TYR A 116 -5.92 14.83 -2.33
N GLU A 117 -6.33 16.09 -2.24
CA GLU A 117 -5.79 17.18 -3.05
C GLU A 117 -4.32 17.47 -2.70
N GLY A 118 -3.55 17.92 -3.69
CA GLY A 118 -2.17 18.37 -3.50
C GLY A 118 -1.16 17.23 -3.27
N VAL A 119 -1.59 15.98 -3.44
CA VAL A 119 -0.71 14.79 -3.36
C VAL A 119 -0.35 14.26 -4.74
N ARG A 120 0.51 13.24 -4.75
CA ARG A 120 1.15 12.72 -5.95
C ARG A 120 0.29 11.65 -6.65
N ASN A 121 -0.88 12.03 -7.17
CA ASN A 121 -1.82 11.13 -7.86
C ASN A 121 -1.43 10.77 -9.30
N GLN A 122 -0.28 10.11 -9.47
CA GLN A 122 0.32 9.76 -10.76
C GLN A 122 1.03 8.40 -10.70
N CYS A 123 1.33 7.81 -11.85
CA CYS A 123 1.94 6.47 -11.91
C CYS A 123 3.39 6.39 -11.35
N ARG A 124 4.19 7.44 -11.55
CA ARG A 124 5.63 7.40 -11.22
C ARG A 124 6.00 7.77 -9.78
N PRO A 125 5.39 8.79 -9.15
CA PRO A 125 5.87 9.24 -7.85
C PRO A 125 5.87 8.12 -6.81
N LYS A 126 7.03 7.97 -6.15
CA LYS A 126 7.24 7.03 -5.05
C LYS A 126 7.65 7.79 -3.78
N ILE A 127 7.35 7.22 -2.63
CA ILE A 127 7.84 7.66 -1.32
C ILE A 127 8.71 6.56 -0.72
N TYR A 128 9.97 6.91 -0.46
CA TYR A 128 11.01 6.00 0.06
C TYR A 128 11.29 6.20 1.56
N SER A 129 10.58 7.09 2.24
CA SER A 129 10.87 7.46 3.63
C SER A 129 10.14 6.61 4.67
N HIS A 130 9.24 5.74 4.26
CA HIS A 130 8.42 4.93 5.14
C HIS A 130 8.99 3.51 5.23
N ASP A 131 9.21 3.05 6.45
CA ASP A 131 9.62 1.68 6.75
C ASP A 131 8.47 0.67 6.56
N GLU A 132 8.76 -0.62 6.70
CA GLU A 132 7.79 -1.72 6.54
C GLU A 132 6.71 -1.72 7.64
N SER A 133 6.88 -0.91 8.69
CA SER A 133 5.93 -0.75 9.79
C SER A 133 5.00 0.45 9.59
N PHE A 134 5.21 1.25 8.54
CA PHE A 134 4.34 2.37 8.22
C PHE A 134 2.94 1.87 7.86
N ALA A 135 1.96 2.42 8.56
CA ALA A 135 0.56 2.25 8.28
C ALA A 135 -0.14 3.57 8.48
N TYR A 136 -1.04 3.87 7.56
CA TYR A 136 -1.88 5.04 7.65
C TYR A 136 -3.23 4.73 7.03
N TYR A 137 -4.26 5.47 7.39
CA TYR A 137 -5.64 5.13 7.00
C TYR A 137 -5.84 5.10 5.48
N TYR A 138 -5.02 5.79 4.67
CA TYR A 138 -5.16 5.77 3.22
C TYR A 138 -4.34 4.69 2.51
N LEU A 139 -3.60 3.88 3.26
CA LEU A 139 -2.64 2.93 2.70
C LEU A 139 -3.33 1.61 2.32
N SER A 140 -3.04 1.13 1.12
CA SER A 140 -3.53 -0.12 0.56
C SER A 140 -2.37 -0.90 -0.08
N TRP A 141 -2.67 -2.02 -0.73
CA TRP A 141 -1.71 -2.80 -1.50
C TRP A 141 -2.42 -3.62 -2.58
N ARG A 142 -1.64 -4.08 -3.56
CA ARG A 142 -2.07 -5.10 -4.51
C ARG A 142 -1.03 -6.20 -4.66
N CYS A 143 -1.51 -7.38 -5.02
CA CYS A 143 -0.69 -8.59 -5.12
C CYS A 143 -0.43 -8.96 -6.59
N CYS A 144 0.84 -9.22 -6.92
CA CYS A 144 1.31 -9.72 -8.22
C CYS A 144 1.75 -11.18 -8.13
N ALA A 145 1.81 -11.84 -9.28
CA ALA A 145 2.24 -13.22 -9.43
C ALA A 145 3.08 -13.37 -10.71
N GLU A 146 3.85 -14.44 -10.78
CA GLU A 146 4.65 -14.74 -11.97
C GLU A 146 3.75 -15.04 -13.18
N PRO A 147 4.06 -14.48 -14.37
CA PRO A 147 3.19 -14.55 -15.54
C PRO A 147 3.16 -15.94 -16.20
N ASP A 148 4.14 -16.79 -15.89
CA ASP A 148 4.28 -18.15 -16.44
C ASP A 148 3.57 -19.21 -15.58
N GLY A 149 2.84 -18.79 -14.54
CA GLY A 149 2.11 -19.67 -13.63
C GLY A 149 3.00 -20.46 -12.68
N LYS A 150 4.31 -20.21 -12.65
CA LYS A 150 5.19 -20.82 -11.64
C LYS A 150 4.88 -20.29 -10.25
N PRO A 151 5.24 -21.04 -9.19
CA PRO A 151 5.12 -20.57 -7.82
C PRO A 151 5.80 -19.21 -7.64
N THR A 152 5.04 -18.26 -7.10
CA THR A 152 5.56 -16.92 -6.80
C THR A 152 6.32 -16.96 -5.48
N ASP A 153 7.56 -16.47 -5.45
CA ASP A 153 8.30 -16.25 -4.20
C ASP A 153 7.62 -15.11 -3.43
N PRO A 154 7.13 -15.32 -2.20
CA PRO A 154 6.36 -14.30 -1.49
C PRO A 154 7.21 -13.13 -0.96
N ARG A 155 8.54 -13.21 -1.05
CA ARG A 155 9.48 -12.22 -0.51
C ARG A 155 9.66 -11.03 -1.46
N ALA A 156 9.89 -9.85 -0.89
CA ALA A 156 10.29 -8.67 -1.66
C ALA A 156 11.72 -8.84 -2.24
N PRO A 157 12.08 -8.17 -3.36
CA PRO A 157 13.41 -8.29 -3.98
C PRO A 157 14.57 -8.07 -3.01
N LYS A 158 14.47 -7.08 -2.12
CA LYS A 158 15.49 -6.81 -1.09
C LYS A 158 15.57 -7.90 -0.02
N GLN A 159 14.46 -8.52 0.36
CA GLN A 159 14.45 -9.65 1.31
C GLN A 159 15.18 -10.86 0.72
N ILE A 160 14.93 -11.16 -0.56
CA ILE A 160 15.64 -12.19 -1.32
C ILE A 160 17.15 -11.86 -1.36
N LYS A 161 17.51 -10.64 -1.72
CA LYS A 161 18.91 -10.20 -1.77
C LYS A 161 19.63 -10.29 -0.42
N ARG A 162 18.94 -10.03 0.69
CA ARG A 162 19.48 -10.19 2.04
C ARG A 162 19.50 -11.65 2.52
N GLY A 163 19.05 -12.61 1.70
CA GLY A 163 19.01 -14.03 2.04
C GLY A 163 18.04 -14.36 3.18
N TRP A 164 16.96 -13.60 3.32
CA TRP A 164 15.97 -13.89 4.37
C TRP A 164 15.13 -15.10 3.98
N ASP A 165 14.97 -16.05 4.90
CA ASP A 165 13.92 -17.06 4.80
C ASP A 165 12.53 -16.42 4.99
N TRP A 166 11.48 -17.17 4.64
CA TRP A 166 10.11 -16.70 4.77
C TRP A 166 9.68 -16.57 6.24
N ASP A 167 10.16 -17.46 7.11
CA ASP A 167 9.82 -17.44 8.53
C ASP A 167 10.27 -16.14 9.21
N LYS A 168 11.41 -15.59 8.81
CA LYS A 168 11.90 -14.28 9.24
C LYS A 168 10.99 -13.15 8.78
N VAL A 169 10.46 -13.19 7.56
CA VAL A 169 9.50 -12.19 7.07
C VAL A 169 8.20 -12.26 7.87
N VAL A 170 7.67 -13.47 8.08
CA VAL A 170 6.46 -13.69 8.90
C VAL A 170 6.69 -13.24 10.34
N TYR A 171 7.83 -13.55 10.93
CA TYR A 171 8.20 -13.13 12.28
C TYR A 171 8.20 -11.61 12.39
N ARG A 172 8.84 -10.90 11.44
CA ARG A 172 8.88 -9.43 11.42
C ARG A 172 7.48 -8.83 11.31
N ALA A 173 6.62 -9.36 10.46
CA ALA A 173 5.24 -8.89 10.32
C ALA A 173 4.42 -9.08 11.61
N LYS A 174 4.57 -10.23 12.29
CA LYS A 174 3.86 -10.52 13.55
C LYS A 174 4.34 -9.70 14.75
N HIS A 175 5.59 -9.23 14.71
CA HIS A 175 6.22 -8.47 15.81
C HIS A 175 6.43 -6.99 15.46
N SER A 176 5.81 -6.51 14.39
CA SER A 176 5.79 -5.09 14.05
C SER A 176 4.93 -4.34 15.08
N TRP A 177 5.53 -3.37 15.77
CA TRP A 177 4.87 -2.63 16.83
C TRP A 177 3.94 -1.54 16.32
N LYS A 178 4.27 -0.90 15.18
CA LYS A 178 3.43 0.15 14.56
C LYS A 178 2.29 -0.42 13.72
N LEU A 179 2.52 -1.58 13.11
CA LEU A 179 1.55 -2.26 12.26
C LEU A 179 1.52 -3.75 12.61
N PRO A 180 0.82 -4.14 13.69
CA PRO A 180 0.64 -5.54 14.00
C PRO A 180 -0.10 -6.21 12.84
N LEU A 181 0.39 -7.38 12.41
CA LEU A 181 -0.27 -8.15 11.35
C LEU A 181 -1.72 -8.45 11.75
N ASN A 182 -2.67 -7.87 11.01
CA ASN A 182 -4.04 -8.34 11.04
C ASN A 182 -4.09 -9.69 10.32
N SER A 183 -4.68 -10.71 10.91
CA SER A 183 -4.86 -12.00 10.22
C SER A 183 -6.01 -11.96 9.20
N LYS A 184 -6.87 -10.94 9.29
CA LYS A 184 -8.01 -10.71 8.40
C LYS A 184 -7.71 -9.57 7.42
N VAL A 185 -8.33 -9.63 6.25
CA VAL A 185 -8.30 -8.56 5.24
C VAL A 185 -9.70 -7.93 5.08
N PRO A 186 -9.82 -6.72 4.49
CA PRO A 186 -11.12 -6.15 4.17
C PRO A 186 -12.01 -7.14 3.39
N GLY A 187 -13.21 -7.37 3.88
CA GLY A 187 -14.18 -8.33 3.33
C GLY A 187 -14.28 -9.65 4.10
N ASP A 188 -13.31 -9.98 4.96
CA ASP A 188 -13.41 -11.13 5.87
C ASP A 188 -14.41 -10.85 7.01
N GLU A 189 -15.09 -11.89 7.49
CA GLU A 189 -16.01 -11.78 8.63
C GLU A 189 -15.28 -11.29 9.90
N GLY A 190 -15.79 -10.21 10.49
CA GLY A 190 -15.20 -9.58 11.66
C GLY A 190 -13.83 -8.93 11.40
N TYR A 191 -13.55 -8.50 10.17
CA TYR A 191 -12.46 -7.57 9.88
C TYR A 191 -12.66 -6.24 10.62
N ASN A 192 -11.56 -5.67 11.12
CA ASN A 192 -11.51 -4.35 11.75
C ASN A 192 -10.27 -3.59 11.27
N SER A 193 -10.46 -2.34 10.82
CA SER A 193 -9.39 -1.43 10.39
C SER A 193 -8.40 -1.05 11.51
N ALA A 194 -8.83 -1.14 12.77
CA ALA A 194 -7.98 -0.99 13.94
C ALA A 194 -6.90 -2.10 14.03
N GLY A 195 -7.07 -3.25 13.38
CA GLY A 195 -6.15 -4.38 13.45
C GLY A 195 -6.64 -5.49 14.37
N THR A 196 -5.71 -6.23 14.98
CA THR A 196 -6.05 -7.30 15.95
C THR A 196 -6.70 -6.71 17.21
N ASP A 197 -7.59 -7.46 17.86
CA ASP A 197 -8.26 -7.11 19.15
C ASP A 197 -7.31 -6.87 20.34
N ARG A 198 -6.00 -6.78 20.13
CA ARG A 198 -5.03 -6.47 21.18
C ARG A 198 -5.10 -4.97 21.47
N PRO A 199 -5.31 -4.55 22.73
CA PRO A 199 -5.16 -3.16 23.11
C PRO A 199 -3.75 -2.69 22.73
N ILE A 200 -3.66 -1.54 22.07
CA ILE A 200 -2.40 -0.82 21.97
C ILE A 200 -2.00 -0.50 23.40
N VAL A 201 -1.00 -1.17 23.94
CA VAL A 201 -0.41 -0.75 25.22
C VAL A 201 0.50 0.43 24.88
N PRO A 202 0.15 1.67 25.24
CA PRO A 202 1.09 2.76 25.08
C PRO A 202 2.27 2.45 25.98
N ARG A 203 3.49 2.46 25.45
CA ARG A 203 4.66 2.52 26.31
C ARG A 203 4.60 3.86 27.04
N LYS A 204 4.33 3.80 28.35
CA LYS A 204 4.93 4.77 29.26
C LYS A 204 6.44 4.57 29.09
N ASP A 205 7.13 5.67 28.80
CA ASP A 205 8.57 5.80 28.94
C ASP A 205 9.40 5.29 27.74
N GLU A 206 9.76 6.21 26.85
CA GLU A 206 11.13 6.38 26.32
C GLU A 206 11.25 7.83 25.77
N PRO A 207 12.38 8.53 26.01
CA PRO A 207 12.51 9.99 25.94
C PRO A 207 12.40 10.59 24.52
#